data_AF-A0A0Q9KLA8-F1
#
_entry.id   AF-A0A0Q9KLA8-F1
#
_cell.length_a   1.000
_cell.length_b   1.000
_cell.length_c   1.000
_cell.angle_alpha   90.00
_cell.angle_beta   90.00
_cell.angle_gamma   90.00
#
_symmetry.space_group_name_H-M   'P 1'
#
loop_
_entity.id
_entity.type
_entity.pdbx_description
1 polymer ?
#
loop_
_entity_poly.entity_id
_entity_poly.type
_entity_poly.pdbx_seq_one_letter_code
_entity_poly.pdbx_strand_id
1 'polypeptide(L)'
;MNKYSMNQISLKQYILIIFETQVGIGVLSLPRDLAKTAGTDGWISIILGWILSMLFSLVIIRIMERNPEYTLFELLSKYFGKWVGKGLAVAWILFAAYSAITIMFATIHILKIWIVPDIRNFILMILFIVPIYMITKQGIRVIGLFAEFVFMVTLWMPFMLLLTLKDIEWMYLLPIGKGGLYPVLSNVKSTVFSFLGFELAFILYPFLKDKKSASKGIVIANSLSMVIYLTTTIVCFVKFSPVEVTEYIYPVLNLLKVIRLPFLERLEIIGLSFYLFIIFMTIIPYLYTAALGTSQLFGKQDHRNVLRINMILWIVMSFFFIPTSSQIIKMGESQETIGLCFALVFPIFLWIYGWLFHRRRKEQQL
;
A
#
# COMPACT_ATOMS: atom_id res chain seq x y z
N MET A 1 -22.45 16.45 17.51
CA MET A 1 -21.34 16.98 16.67
C MET A 1 -20.41 15.82 16.35
N ASN A 2 -20.11 15.58 15.07
CA ASN A 2 -19.21 14.51 14.65
C ASN A 2 -17.79 14.82 15.16
N LYS A 3 -17.19 13.90 15.92
CA LYS A 3 -15.92 14.12 16.67
C LYS A 3 -14.76 14.59 15.78
N TYR A 4 -14.84 14.33 14.48
CA TYR A 4 -13.82 14.63 13.48
C TYR A 4 -14.26 15.62 12.39
N SER A 5 -15.29 16.45 12.63
CA SER A 5 -15.85 17.37 11.63
C SER A 5 -14.84 18.30 10.95
N MET A 6 -13.75 18.65 11.64
CA MET A 6 -12.68 19.52 11.11
C MET A 6 -11.63 18.77 10.25
N ASN A 7 -11.63 17.43 10.25
CA ASN A 7 -10.66 16.56 9.60
C ASN A 7 -11.35 15.49 8.74
N GLN A 8 -12.25 15.91 7.85
CA GLN A 8 -12.95 14.98 6.96
C GLN A 8 -12.30 14.87 5.58
N ILE A 9 -12.50 13.72 4.94
CA ILE A 9 -12.11 13.47 3.54
C ILE A 9 -13.34 13.22 2.66
N SER A 10 -13.24 13.61 1.40
CA SER A 10 -14.25 13.31 0.38
C SER A 10 -14.18 11.85 -0.06
N LEU A 11 -15.21 11.35 -0.74
CA LEU A 11 -15.19 10.01 -1.33
C LEU A 11 -14.04 9.86 -2.36
N LYS A 12 -13.77 10.90 -3.15
CA LYS A 12 -12.66 10.92 -4.11
C LYS A 12 -11.32 10.75 -3.39
N GLN A 13 -11.09 11.52 -2.32
CA GLN A 13 -9.85 11.43 -1.54
C GLN A 13 -9.69 10.07 -0.88
N TYR A 14 -10.78 9.49 -0.37
CA TYR A 14 -10.78 8.14 0.16
C TYR A 14 -10.38 7.08 -0.87
N ILE A 15 -10.94 7.17 -2.09
CA ILE A 15 -10.59 6.28 -3.21
C ILE A 15 -9.10 6.42 -3.56
N LEU A 16 -8.63 7.66 -3.73
CA LEU A 16 -7.26 7.93 -4.16
C LEU A 16 -6.22 7.52 -3.12
N ILE A 17 -6.46 7.78 -1.83
CA ILE A 17 -5.54 7.35 -0.76
C ILE A 17 -5.36 5.82 -0.80
N ILE A 18 -6.46 5.05 -0.90
CA ILE A 18 -6.37 3.58 -0.93
C ILE A 18 -5.67 3.11 -2.21
N PHE A 19 -6.09 3.62 -3.37
CA PHE A 19 -5.51 3.29 -4.67
C PHE A 19 -4.00 3.57 -4.72
N GLU A 20 -3.55 4.74 -4.29
CA GLU A 20 -2.13 5.12 -4.33
C GLU A 20 -1.31 4.43 -3.24
N THR A 21 -1.93 4.04 -2.12
CA THR A 21 -1.26 3.17 -1.14
C THR A 21 -1.00 1.79 -1.74
N GLN A 22 -1.95 1.25 -2.52
CA GLN A 22 -1.78 -0.04 -3.18
C GLN A 22 -0.71 0.05 -4.27
N VAL A 23 -0.82 1.04 -5.17
CA VAL A 23 0.07 1.27 -6.32
C VAL A 23 1.44 1.83 -5.90
N GLY A 24 2.06 1.25 -4.86
CA GLY A 24 3.41 1.56 -4.43
C GLY A 24 4.47 0.68 -5.11
N ILE A 25 5.57 0.43 -4.39
CA ILE A 25 6.73 -0.32 -4.89
C ILE A 25 6.37 -1.72 -5.43
N GLY A 26 5.32 -2.35 -4.90
CA GLY A 26 4.89 -3.69 -5.32
C GLY A 26 4.61 -3.80 -6.82
N VAL A 27 4.05 -2.75 -7.45
CA VAL A 27 3.83 -2.74 -8.91
C VAL A 27 5.12 -2.94 -9.70
N LEU A 28 6.23 -2.39 -9.22
CA LEU A 28 7.49 -2.40 -9.95
C LEU A 28 8.08 -3.80 -10.05
N SER A 29 7.87 -4.66 -9.04
CA SER A 29 8.38 -6.05 -8.98
C SER A 29 7.33 -7.12 -9.32
N LEU A 30 6.04 -6.80 -9.22
CA LEU A 30 4.93 -7.76 -9.36
C LEU A 30 5.04 -8.67 -10.60
N PRO A 31 5.38 -8.19 -11.82
CA PRO A 31 5.48 -9.07 -12.97
C PRO A 31 6.54 -10.18 -12.79
N ARG A 32 7.67 -9.85 -12.16
CA ARG A 32 8.74 -10.80 -11.85
C ARG A 32 8.28 -11.83 -10.83
N ASP A 33 7.65 -11.36 -9.76
CA ASP A 33 7.21 -12.20 -8.64
C ASP A 33 6.17 -13.22 -9.12
N LEU A 34 5.28 -12.80 -10.03
CA LEU A 34 4.31 -13.68 -10.68
C LEU A 34 4.97 -14.69 -11.63
N ALA A 35 5.89 -14.22 -12.48
CA ALA A 35 6.56 -15.05 -13.47
C ALA A 35 7.46 -16.13 -12.85
N LYS A 36 8.09 -15.85 -11.71
CA LYS A 36 8.95 -16.83 -11.02
C LYS A 36 8.23 -18.11 -10.63
N THR A 37 6.95 -18.03 -10.25
CA THR A 37 6.19 -19.18 -9.77
C THR A 37 5.26 -19.73 -10.85
N ALA A 38 4.50 -18.86 -11.52
CA ALA A 38 3.45 -19.26 -12.46
C ALA A 38 3.78 -18.97 -13.93
N GLY A 39 4.99 -18.49 -14.23
CA GLY A 39 5.35 -18.05 -15.57
C GLY A 39 4.40 -16.95 -16.06
N THR A 40 4.13 -16.96 -17.36
CA THR A 40 3.23 -15.98 -17.98
C THR A 40 1.76 -16.18 -17.62
N ASP A 41 1.36 -17.27 -16.97
CA ASP A 41 0.00 -17.45 -16.41
C ASP A 41 -0.23 -16.66 -15.11
N GLY A 42 0.83 -16.05 -14.57
CA GLY A 42 0.79 -15.35 -13.30
C GLY A 42 -0.20 -14.18 -13.25
N TRP A 43 -0.57 -13.57 -14.39
CA TRP A 43 -1.55 -12.47 -14.44
C TRP A 43 -2.93 -12.89 -13.91
N ILE A 44 -3.31 -14.17 -14.00
CA ILE A 44 -4.59 -14.69 -13.47
C ILE A 44 -4.63 -14.53 -11.94
N SER A 45 -3.49 -14.67 -11.28
CA SER A 45 -3.35 -14.49 -9.82
C SER A 45 -3.72 -13.07 -9.38
N ILE A 46 -3.60 -12.07 -10.27
CA ILE A 46 -3.98 -10.67 -9.98
C ILE A 46 -5.50 -10.57 -9.82
N ILE A 47 -6.26 -11.23 -10.69
CA ILE A 47 -7.72 -11.26 -10.63
C ILE A 47 -8.18 -11.97 -9.34
N LEU A 48 -7.57 -13.12 -9.02
CA LEU A 48 -7.88 -13.84 -7.79
C LEU A 48 -7.53 -13.03 -6.53
N GLY A 49 -6.37 -12.37 -6.53
CA GLY A 49 -5.96 -11.47 -5.46
C GLY A 49 -6.90 -10.28 -5.29
N TRP A 50 -7.37 -9.69 -6.41
CA TRP A 50 -8.37 -8.63 -6.40
C TRP A 50 -9.71 -9.07 -5.80
N ILE A 51 -10.21 -10.26 -6.15
CA ILE A 51 -11.45 -10.81 -5.58
C ILE A 51 -11.32 -10.94 -4.06
N LEU A 52 -10.21 -11.52 -3.58
CA LEU A 52 -9.98 -11.67 -2.15
C LEU A 52 -9.85 -10.31 -1.46
N SER A 53 -8.99 -9.42 -1.94
CA SER A 53 -8.82 -8.07 -1.38
C SER A 53 -10.15 -7.32 -1.35
N MET A 54 -10.99 -7.46 -2.38
CA MET A 54 -12.34 -6.89 -2.41
C MET A 54 -13.23 -7.48 -1.32
N LEU A 55 -13.29 -8.81 -1.19
CA LEU A 55 -14.08 -9.48 -0.14
C LEU A 55 -13.71 -8.96 1.25
N PHE A 56 -12.42 -8.97 1.59
CA PHE A 56 -11.93 -8.55 2.91
C PHE A 56 -12.14 -7.05 3.14
N SER A 57 -11.95 -6.23 2.10
CA SER A 57 -12.22 -4.81 2.18
C SER A 57 -13.68 -4.51 2.54
N LEU A 58 -14.65 -5.24 1.98
CA LEU A 58 -16.07 -5.09 2.31
C LEU A 58 -16.41 -5.58 3.72
N VAL A 59 -15.69 -6.59 4.23
CA VAL A 59 -15.80 -7.00 5.65
C VAL A 59 -15.36 -5.84 6.56
N ILE A 60 -14.26 -5.17 6.25
CA ILE A 60 -13.78 -4.00 7.01
C ILE A 60 -14.83 -2.89 7.03
N ILE A 61 -15.41 -2.55 5.86
CA ILE A 61 -16.46 -1.53 5.77
C ILE A 61 -17.68 -1.92 6.63
N ARG A 62 -18.14 -3.17 6.57
CA ARG A 62 -19.27 -3.64 7.40
C ARG A 62 -19.00 -3.56 8.91
N ILE A 63 -17.75 -3.81 9.35
CA ILE A 63 -17.38 -3.64 10.76
C ILE A 63 -17.48 -2.18 11.18
N MET A 64 -17.00 -1.28 10.33
CA MET A 64 -16.96 0.16 10.59
C MET A 64 -18.33 0.83 10.46
N GLU A 65 -19.20 0.35 9.57
CA GLU A 65 -20.61 0.78 9.46
C GLU A 65 -21.39 0.57 10.75
N ARG A 66 -21.06 -0.49 11.52
CA ARG A 66 -21.65 -0.74 12.85
C ARG A 66 -21.07 0.15 13.95
N ASN A 67 -19.93 0.80 13.70
CA ASN A 67 -19.22 1.62 14.68
C ASN A 67 -18.71 2.95 14.05
N PRO A 68 -19.60 3.77 13.45
CA PRO A 68 -19.18 4.83 12.56
C PRO A 68 -18.41 5.96 13.25
N GLU A 69 -18.57 6.13 14.56
CA GLU A 69 -17.97 7.24 15.31
C GLU A 69 -16.64 6.88 16.00
N TYR A 70 -16.21 5.62 15.90
CA TYR A 70 -15.02 5.13 16.59
C TYR A 70 -13.86 4.97 15.60
N THR A 71 -12.65 5.38 15.99
CA THR A 71 -11.44 4.91 15.29
C THR A 71 -11.20 3.44 15.56
N LEU A 72 -10.35 2.79 14.77
CA LEU A 72 -9.92 1.42 15.03
C LEU A 72 -9.40 1.25 16.48
N PHE A 73 -8.59 2.18 16.97
CA PHE A 73 -7.98 2.10 18.30
C PHE A 73 -9.03 2.27 19.43
N GLU A 74 -10.02 3.14 19.21
CA GLU A 74 -11.14 3.30 20.13
C GLU A 74 -12.08 2.08 20.08
N LEU A 75 -12.31 1.52 18.90
CA LEU A 75 -13.11 0.32 18.68
C LEU A 75 -12.49 -0.89 19.39
N LEU A 76 -11.17 -1.07 19.29
CA LEU A 76 -10.43 -2.11 20.00
C LEU A 76 -10.58 -1.98 21.52
N SER A 77 -10.46 -0.76 22.04
CA SER A 77 -10.66 -0.49 23.48
C SER A 77 -12.10 -0.75 23.93
N LYS A 78 -13.08 -0.45 23.08
CA LYS A 78 -14.51 -0.69 23.34
C LYS A 78 -14.85 -2.19 23.35
N TYR A 79 -14.28 -2.95 22.43
CA TYR A 79 -14.59 -4.37 22.25
C TYR A 79 -13.88 -5.27 23.28
N PHE A 80 -12.60 -5.00 23.56
CA PHE A 80 -11.76 -5.87 24.38
C PHE A 80 -11.39 -5.28 25.75
N GLY A 81 -11.89 -4.07 26.06
CA GLY A 81 -11.53 -3.34 27.27
C GLY A 81 -10.14 -2.69 27.20
N LYS A 82 -9.74 -2.04 28.29
CA LYS A 82 -8.56 -1.16 28.33
C LYS A 82 -7.23 -1.90 28.12
N TRP A 83 -7.08 -3.13 28.62
CA TRP A 83 -5.80 -3.84 28.59
C TRP A 83 -5.58 -4.56 27.26
N VAL A 84 -6.49 -5.48 26.91
CA VAL A 84 -6.40 -6.26 25.66
C VAL A 84 -6.57 -5.35 24.44
N GLY A 85 -7.50 -4.37 24.49
CA GLY A 85 -7.67 -3.40 23.41
C GLY A 85 -6.43 -2.55 23.16
N LYS A 86 -5.71 -2.15 24.22
CA LYS A 86 -4.42 -1.45 24.07
C LYS A 86 -3.35 -2.35 23.46
N GLY A 87 -3.27 -3.62 23.85
CA GLY A 87 -2.33 -4.58 23.26
C GLY A 87 -2.54 -4.73 21.75
N LEU A 88 -3.79 -4.91 21.31
CA LEU A 88 -4.14 -4.99 19.89
C LEU A 88 -3.87 -3.68 19.14
N ALA A 89 -4.10 -2.53 19.78
CA ALA A 89 -3.77 -1.23 19.20
C ALA A 89 -2.26 -1.04 19.02
N VAL A 90 -1.44 -1.45 20.01
CA VAL A 90 0.03 -1.46 19.89
C VAL A 90 0.48 -2.34 18.73
N ALA A 91 -0.09 -3.53 18.56
CA ALA A 91 0.23 -4.42 17.45
C ALA A 91 -0.03 -3.76 16.08
N TRP A 92 -1.18 -3.09 15.93
CA TRP A 92 -1.52 -2.31 14.73
C TRP A 92 -0.56 -1.13 14.47
N ILE A 93 -0.16 -0.43 15.53
CA ILE A 93 0.77 0.69 15.44
C ILE A 93 2.15 0.21 15.00
N LEU A 94 2.64 -0.89 15.57
CA LEU A 94 3.92 -1.50 15.19
C LEU A 94 3.89 -1.99 13.74
N PHE A 95 2.80 -2.63 13.31
CA PHE A 95 2.61 -2.99 11.90
C PHE A 95 2.68 -1.77 10.98
N ALA A 96 1.92 -0.72 11.27
CA ALA A 96 1.90 0.48 10.44
C ALA A 96 3.27 1.19 10.42
N ALA A 97 3.96 1.26 11.56
CA ALA A 97 5.31 1.83 11.64
C ALA A 97 6.32 1.00 10.84
N TYR A 98 6.24 -0.34 10.94
CA TYR A 98 7.11 -1.26 10.23
C TYR A 98 6.90 -1.23 8.72
N SER A 99 5.65 -1.17 8.25
CA SER A 99 5.32 -1.00 6.84
C SER A 99 5.91 0.31 6.29
N ALA A 100 5.68 1.43 6.98
CA ALA A 100 6.17 2.74 6.55
C ALA A 100 7.71 2.79 6.42
N ILE A 101 8.45 2.26 7.40
CA ILE A 101 9.92 2.27 7.37
C ILE A 101 10.48 1.28 6.33
N THR A 102 9.82 0.14 6.12
CA THR A 102 10.23 -0.84 5.10
C THR A 102 10.10 -0.26 3.71
N ILE A 103 8.97 0.38 3.41
CA ILE A 103 8.75 1.08 2.14
C ILE A 103 9.78 2.20 1.97
N MET A 104 10.08 2.98 3.02
CA MET A 104 11.09 4.04 2.96
C MET A 104 12.49 3.50 2.63
N PHE A 105 12.94 2.44 3.31
CA PHE A 105 14.25 1.84 3.01
C PHE A 105 14.29 1.21 1.60
N ALA A 106 13.21 0.56 1.16
CA ALA A 106 13.10 0.06 -0.21
C ALA A 106 13.18 1.20 -1.24
N THR A 107 12.54 2.34 -0.97
CA THR A 107 12.61 3.55 -1.82
C THR A 107 14.03 4.06 -1.95
N ILE A 108 14.72 4.23 -0.82
CA ILE A 108 16.12 4.67 -0.79
C ILE A 108 17.00 3.68 -1.57
N HIS A 109 16.76 2.38 -1.40
CA HIS A 109 17.51 1.34 -2.10
C HIS A 109 17.32 1.42 -3.63
N ILE A 110 16.07 1.57 -4.10
CA ILE A 110 15.76 1.74 -5.52
C ILE A 110 16.47 2.97 -6.08
N LEU A 111 16.41 4.11 -5.40
CA LEU A 111 17.06 5.32 -5.89
C LEU A 111 18.58 5.20 -5.97
N LYS A 112 19.21 4.48 -5.05
CA LYS A 112 20.65 4.22 -5.14
C LYS A 112 21.02 3.32 -6.31
N ILE A 113 20.20 2.30 -6.60
CA ILE A 113 20.45 1.42 -7.76
C ILE A 113 20.29 2.19 -9.08
N TRP A 114 19.31 3.09 -9.17
CA TRP A 114 18.88 3.63 -10.48
C TRP A 114 19.32 5.07 -10.76
N ILE A 115 19.53 5.89 -9.73
CA ILE A 115 19.79 7.33 -9.90
C ILE A 115 21.09 7.77 -9.22
N VAL A 116 21.26 7.47 -7.93
CA VAL A 116 22.29 8.08 -7.06
C VAL A 116 23.05 7.04 -6.23
N PRO A 117 23.89 6.18 -6.85
CA PRO A 117 24.57 5.08 -6.16
C PRO A 117 25.48 5.52 -5.03
N ASP A 118 26.14 6.67 -5.18
CA ASP A 118 27.17 7.15 -4.26
C ASP A 118 26.61 7.92 -3.05
N ILE A 119 25.31 8.27 -3.05
CA ILE A 119 24.70 9.02 -1.95
C ILE A 119 24.47 8.12 -0.73
N ARG A 120 24.87 8.59 0.45
CA ARG A 120 24.65 7.90 1.73
C ARG A 120 23.16 7.87 2.09
N ASN A 121 22.70 6.76 2.65
CA ASN A 121 21.28 6.53 2.94
C ASN A 121 20.65 7.61 3.82
N PHE A 122 21.36 8.07 4.85
CA PHE A 122 20.83 9.09 5.77
C PHE A 122 20.57 10.45 5.08
N ILE A 123 21.32 10.78 4.01
CA ILE A 123 21.12 12.02 3.24
C ILE A 123 19.77 11.95 2.51
N LEU A 124 19.51 10.82 1.83
CA LEU A 124 18.23 10.57 1.17
C LEU A 124 17.07 10.51 2.18
N MET A 125 17.30 9.89 3.34
CA MET A 125 16.32 9.84 4.42
C MET A 125 15.92 11.24 4.89
N ILE A 126 16.89 12.13 5.15
CA ILE A 126 16.62 13.52 5.54
C ILE A 126 15.83 14.24 4.44
N LEU A 127 16.24 14.07 3.17
CA LEU A 127 15.57 14.71 2.03
C LEU A 127 14.09 14.30 1.92
N PHE A 128 13.75 13.02 2.10
CA PHE A 128 12.37 12.54 1.98
C PHE A 128 11.52 12.74 3.21
N ILE A 129 12.13 12.78 4.40
CA ILE A 129 11.42 13.05 5.65
C ILE A 129 10.78 14.45 5.64
N VAL A 130 11.44 15.46 5.06
CA VAL A 130 10.92 16.84 5.04
C VAL A 130 9.52 16.93 4.40
N PRO A 131 9.31 16.54 3.12
CA PRO A 131 7.98 16.59 2.51
C PRO A 131 6.98 15.67 3.20
N ILE A 132 7.39 14.44 3.57
CA ILE A 132 6.52 13.48 4.25
C ILE A 132 6.02 14.04 5.59
N TYR A 133 6.90 14.66 6.37
CA TYR A 133 6.55 15.31 7.63
C TYR A 133 5.59 16.48 7.42
N MET A 134 5.86 17.34 6.42
CA MET A 134 5.03 18.52 6.13
C MET A 134 3.58 18.16 5.78
N ILE A 135 3.38 17.04 5.08
CA ILE A 135 2.06 16.52 4.72
C ILE A 135 1.42 15.82 5.92
N THR A 136 2.13 14.87 6.52
CA THR A 136 1.60 14.02 7.59
C THR A 136 1.23 14.82 8.86
N LYS A 137 1.98 15.89 9.18
CA LYS A 137 1.71 16.72 10.38
C LYS A 137 0.34 17.40 10.35
N GLN A 138 -0.22 17.64 9.16
CA GLN A 138 -1.48 18.36 8.98
C GLN A 138 -2.70 17.42 9.05
N GLY A 139 -2.47 16.11 9.08
CA GLY A 139 -3.51 15.10 9.23
C GLY A 139 -4.26 14.77 7.94
N ILE A 140 -5.35 14.02 8.09
CA ILE A 140 -5.96 13.29 6.98
C ILE A 140 -6.51 14.17 5.85
N ARG A 141 -6.96 15.39 6.16
CA ARG A 141 -7.45 16.34 5.16
C ARG A 141 -6.36 16.70 4.14
N VAL A 142 -5.15 16.99 4.60
CA VAL A 142 -4.03 17.37 3.72
C VAL A 142 -3.46 16.15 3.02
N ILE A 143 -3.49 14.97 3.65
CA ILE A 143 -3.18 13.70 2.99
C ILE A 143 -4.14 13.47 1.82
N GLY A 144 -5.43 13.73 1.98
CA GLY A 144 -6.41 13.65 0.90
C GLY A 144 -6.15 14.65 -0.23
N LEU A 145 -5.80 15.90 0.08
CA LEU A 145 -5.42 16.89 -0.93
C LEU A 145 -4.15 16.49 -1.68
N PHE A 146 -3.16 15.94 -0.96
CA PHE A 146 -1.94 15.44 -1.56
C PHE A 146 -2.23 14.24 -2.47
N ALA A 147 -3.13 13.33 -2.09
CA ALA A 147 -3.59 12.24 -2.97
C ALA A 147 -4.16 12.77 -4.30
N GLU A 148 -4.96 13.83 -4.26
CA GLU A 148 -5.48 14.44 -5.50
C GLU A 148 -4.37 15.01 -6.40
N PHE A 149 -3.34 15.61 -5.79
CA PHE A 149 -2.17 16.09 -6.51
C PHE A 149 -1.35 14.94 -7.11
N VAL A 150 -1.09 13.90 -6.32
CA VAL A 150 -0.34 12.71 -6.76
C VAL A 150 -1.07 12.05 -7.93
N PHE A 151 -2.38 11.88 -7.86
CA PHE A 151 -3.17 11.32 -8.95
C PHE A 151 -2.94 12.08 -10.27
N MET A 152 -2.97 13.42 -10.25
CA MET A 152 -2.68 14.22 -11.44
C MET A 152 -1.25 13.99 -11.96
N VAL A 153 -0.29 13.89 -11.05
CA VAL A 153 1.10 13.57 -11.37
C VAL A 153 1.24 12.13 -11.89
N THR A 154 0.35 11.19 -11.59
CA THR A 154 0.45 9.80 -12.08
C THR A 154 -0.06 9.59 -13.51
N LEU A 155 -0.77 10.56 -14.10
CA LEU A 155 -1.44 10.41 -15.39
C LEU A 155 -0.48 10.18 -16.58
N TRP A 156 0.82 10.42 -16.42
CA TRP A 156 1.82 10.09 -17.45
C TRP A 156 2.06 8.58 -17.59
N MET A 157 1.80 7.78 -16.54
CA MET A 157 2.14 6.34 -16.54
C MET A 157 1.41 5.54 -17.63
N PRO A 158 0.08 5.66 -17.83
CA PRO A 158 -0.60 4.98 -18.93
C PRO A 158 -0.03 5.35 -20.30
N PHE A 159 0.36 6.62 -20.51
CA PHE A 159 0.96 7.07 -21.76
C PHE A 159 2.32 6.39 -22.01
N MET A 160 3.15 6.24 -20.98
CA MET A 160 4.42 5.52 -21.11
C MET A 160 4.22 4.05 -21.45
N LEU A 161 3.22 3.39 -20.86
CA LEU A 161 2.90 2.01 -21.22
C LEU A 161 2.52 1.88 -22.70
N LEU A 162 1.76 2.84 -23.26
CA LEU A 162 1.43 2.84 -24.69
C LEU A 162 2.68 2.92 -25.59
N LEU A 163 3.68 3.71 -25.21
CA LEU A 163 4.93 3.82 -25.97
C LEU A 163 5.74 2.51 -25.98
N THR A 164 5.57 1.66 -24.97
CA THR A 164 6.26 0.36 -24.89
C THR A 164 5.60 -0.73 -25.75
N LEU A 165 4.42 -0.48 -26.30
CA LEU A 165 3.69 -1.46 -27.12
C LEU A 165 4.27 -1.66 -28.53
N LYS A 166 5.28 -0.88 -28.91
CA LYS A 166 6.04 -1.13 -30.14
C LYS A 166 6.90 -2.38 -29.95
N ASP A 167 6.95 -3.26 -30.95
CA ASP A 167 7.78 -4.49 -30.94
C ASP A 167 7.47 -5.41 -29.74
N ILE A 168 6.20 -5.83 -29.63
CA ILE A 168 5.71 -6.76 -28.61
C ILE A 168 5.43 -8.14 -29.22
N GLU A 169 5.62 -9.19 -28.42
CA GLU A 169 5.47 -10.58 -28.80
C GLU A 169 4.36 -11.25 -27.99
N TRP A 170 3.13 -11.20 -28.52
CA TRP A 170 1.96 -11.83 -27.88
C TRP A 170 2.11 -13.35 -27.70
N MET A 171 2.96 -13.98 -28.51
CA MET A 171 3.24 -15.41 -28.42
C MET A 171 3.87 -15.81 -27.08
N TYR A 172 4.52 -14.88 -26.35
CA TYR A 172 5.06 -15.15 -25.01
C TYR A 172 3.96 -15.45 -23.97
N LEU A 173 2.72 -15.02 -24.19
CA LEU A 173 1.58 -15.37 -23.32
C LEU A 173 1.02 -16.78 -23.59
N LEU A 174 1.45 -17.44 -24.66
CA LEU A 174 0.94 -18.75 -25.06
C LEU A 174 1.94 -19.88 -24.75
N PRO A 175 1.46 -21.10 -24.46
CA PRO A 175 0.06 -21.46 -24.19
C PRO A 175 -0.39 -21.03 -22.78
N ILE A 176 -1.66 -20.65 -22.65
CA ILE A 176 -2.28 -20.32 -21.35
C ILE A 176 -2.55 -21.59 -20.56
N GLY A 177 -2.21 -21.58 -19.26
CA GLY A 177 -2.43 -22.70 -18.34
C GLY A 177 -1.35 -23.78 -18.40
N LYS A 178 -0.16 -23.46 -18.93
CA LYS A 178 0.93 -24.42 -19.13
C LYS A 178 1.39 -25.06 -17.81
N GLY A 179 1.39 -24.29 -16.72
CA GLY A 179 1.79 -24.74 -15.39
C GLY A 179 0.67 -25.37 -14.55
N GLY A 180 -0.56 -25.43 -15.08
CA GLY A 180 -1.75 -25.79 -14.32
C GLY A 180 -2.20 -24.69 -13.32
N LEU A 181 -3.22 -24.99 -12.52
CA LEU A 181 -3.82 -24.01 -11.60
C LEU A 181 -3.04 -23.81 -10.30
N TYR A 182 -2.26 -24.81 -9.85
CA TYR A 182 -1.57 -24.75 -8.56
C TYR A 182 -0.56 -23.59 -8.47
N PRO A 183 0.31 -23.35 -9.46
CA PRO A 183 1.23 -22.20 -9.42
C PRO A 183 0.49 -20.86 -9.37
N VAL A 184 -0.60 -20.71 -10.12
CA VAL A 184 -1.45 -19.52 -10.10
C VAL A 184 -2.06 -19.29 -8.71
N LEU A 185 -2.58 -20.35 -8.08
CA LEU A 185 -3.14 -20.27 -6.73
C LEU A 185 -2.09 -19.95 -5.67
N SER A 186 -0.86 -20.46 -5.81
CA SER A 186 0.23 -20.16 -4.88
C SER A 186 0.65 -18.68 -4.91
N ASN A 187 0.51 -18.02 -6.06
CA ASN A 187 0.79 -16.59 -6.24
C ASN A 187 -0.28 -15.67 -5.66
N VAL A 188 -1.45 -16.18 -5.27
CA VAL A 188 -2.54 -15.37 -4.71
C VAL A 188 -2.08 -14.63 -3.44
N LYS A 189 -1.19 -15.24 -2.66
CA LYS A 189 -0.59 -14.60 -1.48
C LYS A 189 0.15 -13.31 -1.84
N SER A 190 1.03 -13.38 -2.84
CA SER A 190 1.83 -12.25 -3.31
C SER A 190 0.98 -11.18 -4.00
N THR A 191 -0.09 -11.56 -4.71
CA THR A 191 -1.00 -10.57 -5.29
C THR A 191 -1.81 -9.84 -4.24
N VAL A 192 -2.37 -10.54 -3.25
CA VAL A 192 -3.05 -9.87 -2.12
C VAL A 192 -2.08 -8.93 -1.38
N PHE A 193 -0.81 -9.30 -1.24
CA PHE A 193 0.21 -8.40 -0.69
C PHE A 193 0.35 -7.11 -1.48
N SER A 194 0.34 -7.17 -2.83
CA SER A 194 0.34 -5.95 -3.65
C SER A 194 -0.93 -5.11 -3.48
N PHE A 195 -2.03 -5.67 -3.00
CA PHE A 195 -3.26 -4.92 -2.69
C PHE A 195 -3.31 -4.40 -1.24
N LEU A 196 -2.27 -4.60 -0.42
CA LEU A 196 -2.22 -3.97 0.90
C LEU A 196 -2.36 -2.44 0.79
N GLY A 197 -3.05 -1.87 1.76
CA GLY A 197 -3.56 -0.51 1.76
C GLY A 197 -5.09 -0.48 1.87
N PHE A 198 -5.80 -1.53 1.46
CA PHE A 198 -7.27 -1.61 1.69
C PHE A 198 -7.61 -1.69 3.17
N GLU A 199 -6.72 -2.26 4.00
CA GLU A 199 -6.93 -2.37 5.44
C GLU A 199 -6.90 -1.01 6.16
N LEU A 200 -6.28 0.01 5.53
CA LEU A 200 -6.32 1.38 6.02
C LEU A 200 -7.74 1.97 5.98
N ALA A 201 -8.70 1.31 5.33
CA ALA A 201 -10.11 1.66 5.46
C ALA A 201 -10.60 1.70 6.92
N PHE A 202 -10.03 0.89 7.82
CA PHE A 202 -10.29 1.00 9.27
C PHE A 202 -9.96 2.38 9.84
N ILE A 203 -8.89 2.99 9.33
CA ILE A 203 -8.37 4.28 9.78
C ILE A 203 -9.10 5.42 9.06
N LEU A 204 -9.39 5.27 7.78
CA LEU A 204 -9.99 6.31 6.94
C LEU A 204 -11.50 6.46 7.14
N TYR A 205 -12.21 5.37 7.40
CA TYR A 205 -13.69 5.36 7.46
C TYR A 205 -14.30 6.39 8.43
N PRO A 206 -13.80 6.58 9.67
CA PRO A 206 -14.36 7.57 10.60
C PRO A 206 -14.27 9.02 10.08
N PHE A 207 -13.31 9.30 9.20
CA PHE A 207 -13.07 10.61 8.60
C PHE A 207 -13.82 10.81 7.27
N LEU A 208 -14.44 9.77 6.72
CA LEU A 208 -15.17 9.86 5.46
C LEU A 208 -16.48 10.63 5.64
N LYS A 209 -16.67 11.68 4.82
CA LYS A 209 -17.88 12.53 4.86
C LYS A 209 -19.15 11.74 4.50
N ASP A 210 -19.11 10.96 3.43
CA ASP A 210 -20.21 10.11 2.99
C ASP A 210 -19.92 8.63 3.27
N LYS A 211 -20.21 8.21 4.50
CA LYS A 211 -20.00 6.84 4.99
C LYS A 211 -20.82 5.80 4.22
N LYS A 212 -21.96 6.16 3.63
CA LYS A 212 -22.82 5.23 2.86
C LYS A 212 -22.14 4.80 1.56
N SER A 213 -21.34 5.68 0.98
CA SER A 213 -20.59 5.39 -0.25
C SER A 213 -19.24 4.70 -0.01
N ALA A 214 -18.88 4.36 1.24
CA ALA A 214 -17.59 3.75 1.57
C ALA A 214 -17.35 2.42 0.83
N SER A 215 -18.38 1.56 0.77
CA SER A 215 -18.34 0.28 0.04
C SER A 215 -18.11 0.49 -1.46
N LYS A 216 -18.80 1.47 -2.07
CA LYS A 216 -18.60 1.83 -3.47
C LYS A 216 -17.17 2.37 -3.69
N GLY A 217 -16.70 3.23 -2.80
CA GLY A 217 -15.36 3.81 -2.85
C GLY A 217 -14.26 2.75 -2.82
N ILE A 218 -14.32 1.79 -1.90
CA ILE A 218 -13.26 0.78 -1.78
C ILE A 218 -13.25 -0.19 -2.97
N VAL A 219 -14.42 -0.51 -3.54
CA VAL A 219 -14.52 -1.30 -4.77
C VAL A 219 -13.88 -0.57 -5.94
N ILE A 220 -14.11 0.73 -6.07
CA ILE A 220 -13.48 1.55 -7.12
C ILE A 220 -11.97 1.59 -6.93
N ALA A 221 -11.48 1.85 -5.70
CA ALA A 221 -10.05 1.90 -5.41
C ALA A 221 -9.33 0.59 -5.76
N ASN A 222 -9.85 -0.54 -5.25
CA ASN A 222 -9.27 -1.86 -5.53
C ASN A 222 -9.32 -2.21 -7.03
N SER A 223 -10.40 -1.83 -7.73
CA SER A 223 -10.53 -2.08 -9.17
C SER A 223 -9.56 -1.24 -10.00
N LEU A 224 -9.32 0.02 -9.62
CA LEU A 224 -8.31 0.86 -10.26
C LEU A 224 -6.90 0.24 -10.12
N SER A 225 -6.55 -0.22 -8.91
CA SER A 225 -5.27 -0.91 -8.67
C SER A 225 -5.15 -2.18 -9.50
N MET A 226 -6.22 -2.98 -9.59
CA MET A 226 -6.25 -4.19 -10.42
C MET A 226 -6.00 -3.88 -11.89
N VAL A 227 -6.63 -2.84 -12.44
CA VAL A 227 -6.41 -2.43 -13.83
C VAL A 227 -4.94 -2.06 -14.06
N ILE A 228 -4.32 -1.30 -13.15
CA ILE A 228 -2.90 -0.93 -13.26
C ILE A 228 -2.01 -2.18 -13.18
N TYR A 229 -2.26 -3.09 -12.24
CA TYR A 229 -1.45 -4.29 -12.03
C TYR A 229 -1.53 -5.22 -13.23
N LEU A 230 -2.75 -5.45 -13.72
CA LEU A 230 -3.00 -6.31 -14.86
C LEU A 230 -2.36 -5.73 -16.13
N THR A 231 -2.56 -4.44 -16.41
CA THR A 231 -2.02 -3.78 -17.60
C THR A 231 -0.49 -3.79 -17.57
N THR A 232 0.13 -3.38 -16.45
CA THR A 232 1.60 -3.36 -16.33
C THR A 232 2.22 -4.75 -16.43
N THR A 233 1.58 -5.77 -15.84
CA THR A 233 2.04 -7.17 -15.91
C THR A 233 1.94 -7.73 -17.32
N ILE A 234 0.79 -7.54 -17.99
CA ILE A 234 0.60 -8.01 -19.37
C ILE A 234 1.62 -7.34 -20.29
N VAL A 235 1.82 -6.02 -20.18
CA VAL A 235 2.82 -5.30 -20.97
C VAL A 235 4.23 -5.86 -20.73
N CYS A 236 4.61 -6.17 -19.49
CA CYS A 236 5.90 -6.82 -19.22
C CYS A 236 6.00 -8.20 -19.89
N PHE A 237 4.95 -9.03 -19.82
CA PHE A 237 4.97 -10.39 -20.35
C PHE A 237 4.99 -10.45 -21.88
N VAL A 238 4.39 -9.48 -22.57
CA VAL A 238 4.47 -9.41 -24.04
C VAL A 238 5.72 -8.69 -24.52
N LYS A 239 6.40 -7.93 -23.65
CA LYS A 239 7.59 -7.17 -24.04
C LYS A 239 8.90 -7.90 -23.77
N PHE A 240 8.97 -8.61 -22.66
CA PHE A 240 10.14 -9.37 -22.25
C PHE A 240 9.85 -10.87 -22.38
N SER A 241 10.85 -11.63 -22.79
CA SER A 241 10.72 -13.09 -22.82
C SER A 241 10.47 -13.65 -21.42
N PRO A 242 9.86 -14.85 -21.29
CA PRO A 242 9.57 -15.46 -19.99
C PRO A 242 10.80 -15.62 -19.07
N VAL A 243 12.00 -15.73 -19.65
CA VAL A 243 13.26 -15.79 -18.89
C VAL A 243 13.65 -14.40 -18.40
N GLU A 244 13.71 -13.41 -19.29
CA GLU A 244 14.12 -12.03 -18.97
C GLU A 244 13.26 -11.39 -17.87
N VAL A 245 11.93 -11.60 -17.89
CA VAL A 245 11.02 -11.06 -16.87
C VAL A 245 11.46 -11.47 -15.45
N THR A 246 11.99 -12.69 -15.29
CA THR A 246 12.38 -13.22 -13.97
C THR A 246 13.73 -12.69 -13.49
N GLU A 247 14.59 -12.27 -14.41
CA GLU A 247 15.92 -11.74 -14.14
C GLU A 247 15.86 -10.28 -13.66
N TYR A 248 14.95 -9.48 -14.22
CA TYR A 248 14.76 -8.10 -13.80
C TYR A 248 14.12 -8.03 -12.41
N ILE A 249 14.81 -7.39 -11.45
CA ILE A 249 14.25 -7.12 -10.11
C ILE A 249 12.99 -6.23 -10.21
N TYR A 250 13.04 -5.24 -11.10
CA TYR A 250 11.95 -4.31 -11.35
C TYR A 250 11.61 -4.28 -12.86
N PRO A 251 10.82 -5.22 -13.38
CA PRO A 251 10.48 -5.27 -14.81
C PRO A 251 9.85 -3.98 -15.32
N VAL A 252 8.97 -3.35 -14.52
CA VAL A 252 8.29 -2.11 -14.92
C VAL A 252 9.28 -0.94 -15.09
N LEU A 253 10.34 -0.86 -14.28
CA LEU A 253 11.39 0.15 -14.48
C LEU A 253 12.25 -0.16 -15.72
N ASN A 254 12.46 -1.44 -16.02
CA ASN A 254 13.18 -1.83 -17.24
C ASN A 254 12.37 -1.54 -18.51
N LEU A 255 11.04 -1.57 -18.47
CA LEU A 255 10.21 -1.12 -19.59
C LEU A 255 10.51 0.33 -20.00
N LEU A 256 10.76 1.21 -19.03
CA LEU A 256 11.09 2.62 -19.31
C LEU A 256 12.43 2.78 -20.03
N LYS A 257 13.40 1.87 -19.81
CA LYS A 257 14.70 1.86 -20.52
C LYS A 257 14.56 1.46 -22.00
N VAL A 258 13.50 0.75 -22.36
CA VAL A 258 13.26 0.34 -23.75
C VAL A 258 12.81 1.54 -24.60
N ILE A 259 12.16 2.53 -23.99
CA ILE A 259 11.70 3.73 -24.68
C ILE A 259 12.91 4.62 -24.99
N ARG A 260 13.30 4.68 -26.27
CA ARG A 260 14.34 5.59 -26.76
C ARG A 260 13.71 6.80 -27.44
N LEU A 261 13.78 7.95 -26.80
CA LEU A 261 13.36 9.23 -27.38
C LEU A 261 14.58 9.99 -27.90
N PRO A 262 14.51 10.64 -29.08
CA PRO A 262 15.66 11.33 -29.68
C PRO A 262 16.26 12.44 -28.79
N PHE A 263 15.46 13.00 -27.88
CA PHE A 263 15.85 14.10 -26.99
C PHE A 263 16.07 13.67 -25.53
N LEU A 264 15.80 12.40 -25.19
CA LEU A 264 15.88 11.91 -23.82
C LEU A 264 16.30 10.45 -23.78
N GLU A 265 17.55 10.23 -23.36
CA GLU A 265 18.17 8.90 -23.30
C GLU A 265 17.85 8.12 -22.02
N ARG A 266 17.56 8.82 -20.90
CA ARG A 266 17.35 8.21 -19.57
C ARG A 266 15.97 8.51 -18.99
N LEU A 267 14.93 8.10 -19.71
CA LEU A 267 13.53 8.29 -19.31
C LEU A 267 13.21 7.66 -17.95
N GLU A 268 13.88 6.56 -17.59
CA GLU A 268 13.69 5.88 -16.32
C GLU A 268 14.02 6.78 -15.10
N ILE A 269 14.94 7.74 -15.22
CA ILE A 269 15.24 8.70 -14.14
C ILE A 269 14.04 9.62 -13.91
N ILE A 270 13.49 10.17 -15.01
CA ILE A 270 12.37 11.11 -14.93
C ILE A 270 11.13 10.37 -14.43
N GLY A 271 10.85 9.19 -14.99
CA GLY A 271 9.75 8.34 -14.55
C GLY A 271 9.84 8.01 -13.07
N LEU A 272 11.01 7.57 -12.59
CA LEU A 272 11.21 7.25 -11.18
C LEU A 272 11.11 8.49 -10.27
N SER A 273 11.56 9.66 -10.73
CA SER A 273 11.43 10.92 -9.98
C SER A 273 9.97 11.31 -9.76
N PHE A 274 9.12 11.17 -10.78
CA PHE A 274 7.67 11.38 -10.61
C PHE A 274 7.00 10.24 -9.83
N TYR A 275 7.50 9.01 -9.96
CA TYR A 275 7.00 7.86 -9.22
C TYR A 275 7.23 7.96 -7.70
N LEU A 276 8.20 8.77 -7.25
CA LEU A 276 8.42 9.04 -5.83
C LEU A 276 7.20 9.66 -5.14
N PHE A 277 6.39 10.46 -5.84
CA PHE A 277 5.15 11.01 -5.28
C PHE A 277 4.15 9.90 -4.93
N ILE A 278 4.07 8.86 -5.76
CA ILE A 278 3.22 7.69 -5.53
C ILE A 278 3.72 6.91 -4.32
N ILE A 279 5.03 6.67 -4.26
CA ILE A 279 5.66 5.99 -3.12
C ILE A 279 5.45 6.77 -1.81
N PHE A 280 5.50 8.10 -1.84
CA PHE A 280 5.17 8.91 -0.66
C PHE A 280 3.72 8.71 -0.22
N MET A 281 2.80 8.57 -1.17
CA MET A 281 1.41 8.23 -0.87
C MET A 281 1.22 6.80 -0.35
N THR A 282 2.18 5.90 -0.56
CA THR A 282 2.24 4.62 0.16
C THR A 282 2.74 4.78 1.59
N ILE A 283 3.77 5.60 1.83
CA ILE A 283 4.40 5.76 3.16
C ILE A 283 3.51 6.56 4.12
N ILE A 284 2.95 7.67 3.65
CA ILE A 284 2.26 8.67 4.49
C ILE A 284 1.06 8.07 5.25
N PRO A 285 0.14 7.29 4.64
CA PRO A 285 -1.00 6.71 5.35
C PRO A 285 -0.63 5.73 6.47
N TYR A 286 0.39 4.88 6.25
CA TYR A 286 0.91 3.99 7.29
C TYR A 286 1.59 4.77 8.42
N LEU A 287 2.42 5.75 8.07
CA LEU A 287 3.07 6.62 9.06
C LEU A 287 2.05 7.44 9.87
N TYR A 288 1.02 7.96 9.22
CA TYR A 288 -0.09 8.67 9.87
C TYR A 288 -0.82 7.74 10.85
N THR A 289 -1.11 6.51 10.43
CA THR A 289 -1.75 5.48 11.27
C THR A 289 -0.93 5.20 12.53
N ALA A 290 0.39 5.01 12.38
CA ALA A 290 1.28 4.79 13.51
C ALA A 290 1.33 5.99 14.48
N ALA A 291 1.45 7.22 13.94
CA ALA A 291 1.52 8.43 14.74
C ALA A 291 0.21 8.74 15.47
N LEU A 292 -0.93 8.61 14.78
CA LEU A 292 -2.26 8.81 15.35
C LEU A 292 -2.56 7.76 16.42
N GLY A 293 -2.33 6.48 16.12
CA GLY A 293 -2.58 5.39 17.06
C GLY A 293 -1.76 5.53 18.33
N THR A 294 -0.47 5.87 18.21
CA THR A 294 0.38 6.12 19.37
C THR A 294 -0.14 7.28 20.21
N SER A 295 -0.56 8.39 19.58
CA SER A 295 -1.13 9.53 20.31
C SER A 295 -2.39 9.13 21.07
N GLN A 296 -3.29 8.38 20.43
CA GLN A 296 -4.54 7.91 21.03
C GLN A 296 -4.32 6.90 22.17
N LEU A 297 -3.26 6.08 22.13
CA LEU A 297 -2.87 5.19 23.24
C LEU A 297 -2.54 5.96 24.53
N PHE A 298 -1.94 7.15 24.39
CA PHE A 298 -1.64 8.07 25.49
C PHE A 298 -2.78 9.04 25.80
N GLY A 299 -3.96 8.86 25.18
CA GLY A 299 -5.13 9.73 25.38
C GLY A 299 -5.01 11.10 24.72
N LYS A 300 -4.05 11.30 23.82
CA LYS A 300 -3.83 12.55 23.08
C LYS A 300 -4.45 12.44 21.69
N GLN A 301 -4.93 13.56 21.16
CA GLN A 301 -5.46 13.65 19.78
C GLN A 301 -4.44 14.28 18.83
N ASP A 302 -3.44 15.01 19.34
CA ASP A 302 -2.39 15.61 18.52
C ASP A 302 -1.26 14.60 18.27
N HIS A 303 -1.07 14.20 17.02
CA HIS A 303 -0.06 13.23 16.59
C HIS A 303 1.29 13.87 16.26
N ARG A 304 1.40 15.21 16.25
CA ARG A 304 2.59 15.93 15.78
C ARG A 304 3.86 15.64 16.59
N ASN A 305 3.75 15.46 17.90
CA ASN A 305 4.91 15.14 18.75
C ASN A 305 5.44 13.74 18.47
N VAL A 306 4.54 12.75 18.38
CA VAL A 306 4.91 11.37 18.02
C VAL A 306 5.55 11.34 16.64
N LEU A 307 4.96 12.06 15.68
CA LEU A 307 5.48 12.15 14.33
C LEU A 307 6.93 12.69 14.32
N ARG A 308 7.22 13.76 15.08
CA ARG A 308 8.58 14.31 15.23
C ARG A 308 9.56 13.27 15.77
N ILE A 309 9.16 12.52 16.80
CA ILE A 309 10.00 11.45 17.37
C ILE A 309 10.27 10.35 16.33
N ASN A 310 9.23 9.92 15.58
CA ASN A 310 9.39 8.94 14.51
C ASN A 310 10.36 9.42 13.42
N MET A 311 10.29 10.69 13.01
CA MET A 311 11.21 11.26 12.01
C MET A 311 12.66 11.22 12.50
N ILE A 312 12.92 11.62 13.75
CA ILE A 312 14.27 11.58 14.33
C ILE A 312 14.76 10.12 14.39
N LEU A 313 13.91 9.19 14.82
CA LEU A 313 14.23 7.78 14.86
C LEU A 313 14.61 7.23 13.48
N TRP A 314 13.90 7.62 12.42
CA TRP A 314 14.22 7.21 11.05
C TRP A 314 15.59 7.70 10.58
N ILE A 315 15.95 8.94 10.89
CA ILE A 315 17.28 9.50 10.58
C ILE A 315 18.37 8.70 11.32
N VAL A 316 18.18 8.48 12.63
CA VAL A 316 19.12 7.70 13.46
C VAL A 316 19.28 6.28 12.92
N MET A 317 18.16 5.59 12.64
CA MET A 317 18.19 4.26 12.05
C MET A 317 18.91 4.25 10.70
N SER A 318 18.67 5.23 9.82
CA SER A 318 19.33 5.32 8.51
C SER A 318 20.83 5.58 8.59
N PHE A 319 21.31 6.20 9.68
CA PHE A 319 22.73 6.41 9.93
C PHE A 319 23.44 5.10 10.31
N PHE A 320 22.81 4.28 11.15
CA PHE A 320 23.41 3.03 11.64
C PHE A 320 23.10 1.80 10.78
N PHE A 321 21.97 1.81 10.06
CA PHE A 321 21.49 0.68 9.28
C PHE A 321 21.50 1.00 7.79
N ILE A 322 22.43 0.36 7.08
CA ILE A 322 22.58 0.44 5.63
C ILE A 322 22.21 -0.94 5.06
N PRO A 323 20.92 -1.19 4.77
CA PRO A 323 20.47 -2.51 4.36
C PRO A 323 21.05 -2.89 2.99
N THR A 324 21.52 -4.14 2.89
CA THR A 324 21.86 -4.78 1.61
C THR A 324 20.58 -5.14 0.84
N SER A 325 20.69 -5.44 -0.47
CA SER A 325 19.54 -5.89 -1.27
C SER A 325 18.85 -7.12 -0.67
N SER A 326 19.61 -8.08 -0.12
CA SER A 326 19.04 -9.25 0.55
C SER A 326 18.25 -8.87 1.81
N GLN A 327 18.74 -7.90 2.60
CA GLN A 327 18.02 -7.43 3.78
C GLN A 327 16.73 -6.71 3.41
N ILE A 328 16.74 -5.89 2.35
CA ILE A 328 15.51 -5.25 1.82
C ILE A 328 14.48 -6.29 1.40
N ILE A 329 14.89 -7.35 0.67
CA ILE A 329 13.99 -8.43 0.26
C ILE A 329 13.39 -9.13 1.49
N LYS A 330 14.22 -9.50 2.48
CA LYS A 330 13.75 -10.13 3.73
C LYS A 330 12.77 -9.25 4.50
N MET A 331 13.01 -7.95 4.56
CA MET A 331 12.08 -7.00 5.17
C MET A 331 10.73 -7.01 4.43
N GLY A 332 10.75 -7.02 3.11
CA GLY A 332 9.57 -7.17 2.26
C GLY A 332 8.80 -8.47 2.52
N GLU A 333 9.48 -9.61 2.60
CA GLU A 333 8.85 -10.92 2.90
C GLU A 333 8.22 -10.96 4.30
N SER A 334 8.87 -10.35 5.29
CA SER A 334 8.28 -10.22 6.63
C SER A 334 7.11 -9.23 6.65
N GLN A 335 7.19 -8.12 5.89
CA GLN A 335 6.08 -7.19 5.73
C GLN A 335 4.88 -7.86 5.05
N GLU A 336 5.13 -8.72 4.05
CA GLU A 336 4.09 -9.53 3.41
C GLU A 336 3.38 -10.40 4.42
N THR A 337 4.13 -11.18 5.19
CA THR A 337 3.55 -12.12 6.14
C THR A 337 2.73 -11.40 7.22
N ILE A 338 3.30 -10.35 7.83
CA ILE A 338 2.63 -9.55 8.85
C ILE A 338 1.41 -8.83 8.26
N GLY A 339 1.57 -8.20 7.09
CA GLY A 339 0.53 -7.44 6.43
C GLY A 339 -0.67 -8.30 6.06
N LEU A 340 -0.47 -9.52 5.56
CA LEU A 340 -1.56 -10.46 5.30
C LEU A 340 -2.30 -10.88 6.58
N CYS A 341 -1.60 -11.03 7.71
CA CYS A 341 -2.26 -11.26 9.00
C CYS A 341 -3.17 -10.09 9.39
N PHE A 342 -2.72 -8.84 9.26
CA PHE A 342 -3.52 -7.66 9.60
C PHE A 342 -4.62 -7.34 8.58
N ALA A 343 -4.43 -7.70 7.31
CA ALA A 343 -5.37 -7.40 6.24
C ALA A 343 -6.43 -8.51 6.05
N LEU A 344 -6.14 -9.76 6.40
CA LEU A 344 -7.05 -10.89 6.21
C LEU A 344 -7.54 -11.48 7.54
N VAL A 345 -6.61 -11.89 8.41
CA VAL A 345 -6.96 -12.59 9.65
C VAL A 345 -7.63 -11.65 10.65
N PHE A 346 -7.08 -10.45 10.83
CA PHE A 346 -7.59 -9.48 11.80
C PHE A 346 -9.04 -9.01 11.51
N PRO A 347 -9.45 -8.67 10.28
CA PRO A 347 -10.85 -8.34 9.99
C PRO A 347 -11.82 -9.48 10.29
N ILE A 348 -11.47 -10.73 9.94
CA ILE A 348 -12.32 -11.89 10.26
C ILE A 348 -12.48 -12.02 11.78
N PHE A 349 -11.35 -11.98 12.50
CA PHE A 349 -11.35 -12.04 13.96
C PHE A 349 -12.24 -10.94 14.57
N LEU A 350 -12.07 -9.70 14.12
CA LEU A 350 -12.83 -8.56 14.62
C LEU A 350 -14.32 -8.63 14.23
N TRP A 351 -14.64 -9.19 13.07
CA TRP A 351 -16.03 -9.40 12.62
C TRP A 351 -16.75 -10.43 13.48
N ILE A 352 -16.14 -11.61 13.71
CA ILE A 352 -16.69 -12.67 14.55
C ILE A 352 -16.89 -12.16 15.98
N TYR A 353 -15.85 -11.53 16.55
CA TYR A 353 -15.93 -10.99 17.90
C TYR A 353 -17.01 -9.89 18.00
N GLY A 354 -17.06 -8.98 17.03
CA GLY A 354 -18.06 -7.93 16.99
C GLY A 354 -19.49 -8.48 16.93
N TRP A 355 -19.73 -9.55 16.15
CA TRP A 355 -21.03 -10.22 16.10
C TRP A 355 -21.43 -10.81 17.46
N LEU A 356 -20.51 -11.50 18.14
CA LEU A 356 -20.73 -12.04 19.48
C LEU A 356 -21.01 -10.94 20.52
N PHE A 357 -20.24 -9.85 20.48
CA PHE A 357 -20.37 -8.72 21.39
C PHE A 357 -21.75 -8.06 21.29
N HIS A 358 -22.22 -7.79 20.07
CA HIS A 358 -23.53 -7.17 19.86
C HIS A 358 -24.69 -8.10 20.20
N ARG A 359 -24.54 -9.42 20.01
CA ARG A 359 -25.55 -10.41 20.39
C ARG A 359 -25.75 -10.45 21.90
N ARG A 360 -24.67 -10.59 22.68
CA ARG A 360 -24.73 -10.60 24.15
C ARG A 360 -25.33 -9.33 24.73
N ARG A 361 -25.05 -8.18 24.11
CA ARG A 361 -25.57 -6.89 24.59
C ARG A 361 -27.07 -6.71 24.31
N LYS A 362 -27.58 -7.29 23.23
CA LYS A 362 -29.04 -7.35 22.97
C LYS A 362 -29.75 -8.29 23.95
N GLU A 363 -29.14 -9.43 24.27
CA GLU A 363 -29.66 -10.38 25.26
C GLU A 363 -29.66 -9.81 26.69
N GLN A 364 -28.82 -8.82 27.00
CA GLN A 364 -28.81 -8.10 28.29
C GLN A 364 -29.79 -6.91 28.38
N GLN A 365 -30.40 -6.52 27.26
CA GLN A 365 -31.36 -5.41 27.18
C GLN A 365 -32.83 -5.89 27.06
N LEU A 366 -33.01 -7.19 26.87
CA LEU A 366 -34.29 -7.91 26.99
C LEU A 366 -34.37 -8.49 28.41
#